data_AF-A0A839QMY9-F1
#
_entry.id   AF-A0A839QMY9-F1
#
_cell.length_a   1.000
_cell.length_b   1.000
_cell.length_c   1.000
_cell.angle_alpha   90.00
_cell.angle_beta   90.00
_cell.angle_gamma   90.00
#
_symmetry.space_group_name_H-M   'P 1'
#
loop_
_entity.id
_entity.type
_entity.pdbx_description
1 polymer ?
#
loop_
_entity_poly.entity_id
_entity_poly.type
_entity_poly.pdbx_seq_one_letter_code
_entity_poly.pdbx_strand_id
1 'polypeptide(L)'
;MTTSTPDETGQPAPEEPTGQDQESPEQGPRSDRPARRTFTAEFKRAIVKEYDSAPNGSKGAILRRERLYDSHIQEWRAAFEAGKLEKPTARRGRPKNSTEQTQIAQLTKELAAERASHERTRDQLASSDAALDTLGKGVAFLEALCSKNASSPAPNTHRGKQRP
;
A
#
# COMPACT_ATOMS: atom_id res chain seq x y z
N MET A 1 66.55 46.33 -0.34
CA MET A 1 65.74 47.53 -0.62
C MET A 1 64.68 47.07 -1.64
N THR A 2 63.45 46.66 -1.27
CA THR A 2 62.25 47.48 -0.94
C THR A 2 62.01 48.55 -2.01
N THR A 3 60.89 48.71 -2.71
CA THR A 3 59.43 48.40 -2.61
C THR A 3 58.87 48.46 -4.06
N SER A 4 57.67 48.01 -4.48
CA SER A 4 56.34 48.50 -4.12
C SER A 4 55.22 47.75 -4.89
N THR A 5 54.23 47.30 -4.11
CA THR A 5 52.81 46.93 -4.29
C THR A 5 51.97 48.04 -4.97
N PRO A 6 50.62 47.94 -5.22
CA PRO A 6 49.68 46.90 -5.73
C PRO A 6 48.87 47.39 -6.99
N ASP A 7 47.95 46.58 -7.53
CA ASP A 7 46.56 47.06 -7.71
C ASP A 7 45.57 45.88 -7.71
N GLU A 8 44.44 46.15 -7.08
CA GLU A 8 43.31 45.30 -6.71
C GLU A 8 42.22 45.40 -7.77
N THR A 9 41.21 44.54 -7.65
CA THR A 9 39.81 44.78 -8.04
C THR A 9 39.30 43.94 -9.20
N GLY A 10 38.29 43.13 -8.90
CA GLY A 10 37.21 42.90 -9.86
C GLY A 10 36.77 41.45 -10.02
N GLN A 11 36.22 40.84 -8.98
CA GLN A 11 35.17 39.83 -9.19
C GLN A 11 33.89 40.56 -9.62
N PRO A 12 33.14 40.03 -10.60
CA PRO A 12 31.82 39.55 -10.20
C PRO A 12 31.38 38.25 -10.90
N ALA A 13 30.57 37.48 -10.18
CA ALA A 13 29.67 36.46 -10.71
C ALA A 13 28.62 37.09 -11.66
N PRO A 14 27.95 36.29 -12.50
CA PRO A 14 26.61 35.81 -12.11
C PRO A 14 26.38 34.34 -12.54
N GLU A 15 25.89 33.49 -11.63
CA GLU A 15 24.47 33.14 -11.41
C GLU A 15 24.16 31.74 -11.94
N GLU A 16 23.63 30.95 -11.01
CA GLU A 16 23.14 29.60 -11.15
C GLU A 16 21.98 29.49 -12.15
N PRO A 17 21.72 28.28 -12.63
CA PRO A 17 20.38 27.74 -12.53
C PRO A 17 20.32 26.66 -11.45
N THR A 18 19.63 27.03 -10.38
CA THR A 18 19.07 26.21 -9.31
C THR A 18 18.08 25.17 -9.85
N GLY A 19 18.00 24.00 -9.21
CA GLY A 19 16.87 23.06 -9.35
C GLY A 19 17.31 21.58 -9.33
N GLN A 20 17.58 20.99 -8.15
CA GLN A 20 16.62 20.15 -7.38
C GLN A 20 16.46 18.74 -8.02
N ASP A 21 16.78 17.60 -7.41
CA ASP A 21 16.78 17.21 -6.00
C ASP A 21 17.85 16.12 -5.74
N GLN A 22 18.76 16.35 -4.80
CA GLN A 22 19.50 15.26 -4.17
C GLN A 22 19.16 15.24 -2.68
N GLU A 23 18.24 14.34 -2.33
CA GLU A 23 17.97 13.94 -0.95
C GLU A 23 19.29 13.53 -0.29
N SER A 24 19.77 14.37 0.62
CA SER A 24 20.88 14.05 1.50
C SER A 24 20.46 12.90 2.41
N PRO A 25 21.20 11.78 2.47
CA PRO A 25 20.87 10.71 3.38
C PRO A 25 21.14 11.20 4.80
N GLU A 26 20.10 11.20 5.64
CA GLU A 26 20.19 11.52 7.06
C GLU A 26 21.42 10.85 7.69
N GLN A 27 22.23 11.67 8.34
CA GLN A 27 23.46 11.28 9.03
C GLN A 27 23.09 10.46 10.28
N GLY A 28 22.82 9.17 10.09
CA GLY A 28 22.67 8.23 11.18
C GLY A 28 24.03 7.97 11.89
N PRO A 29 24.03 7.30 13.06
CA PRO A 29 25.21 7.05 13.91
C PRO A 29 26.30 6.12 13.29
N ARG A 30 26.31 5.98 11.96
CA ARG A 30 27.26 5.18 11.17
C ARG A 30 27.91 5.98 10.04
N SER A 31 27.71 7.30 9.99
CA SER A 31 28.31 8.21 9.01
C SER A 31 29.83 8.32 9.11
N ASP A 32 30.41 8.03 10.27
CA ASP A 32 31.86 8.09 10.53
C ASP A 32 32.64 6.82 10.12
N ARG A 33 32.06 5.95 9.29
CA ARG A 33 32.75 4.74 8.80
C ARG A 33 33.35 4.99 7.42
N PRO A 34 34.58 4.52 7.15
CA PRO A 34 35.17 4.63 5.81
C PRO A 34 34.24 3.98 4.78
N ALA A 35 33.85 4.75 3.77
CA ALA A 35 32.96 4.30 2.71
C ALA A 35 33.59 3.10 1.98
N ARG A 36 32.90 1.96 1.99
CA ARG A 36 33.33 0.78 1.24
C ARG A 36 33.16 1.06 -0.25
N ARG A 37 34.19 0.77 -1.05
CA ARG A 37 34.13 0.90 -2.52
C ARG A 37 32.94 0.09 -3.06
N THR A 38 32.06 0.75 -3.80
CA THR A 38 30.93 0.12 -4.50
C THR A 38 31.30 -0.07 -5.97
N PHE A 39 31.04 -1.26 -6.50
CA PHE A 39 31.27 -1.57 -7.92
C PHE A 39 29.99 -1.32 -8.71
N THR A 40 30.01 -0.35 -9.62
CA THR A 40 28.90 -0.07 -10.54
C THR A 40 28.70 -1.23 -11.52
N ALA A 41 27.48 -1.38 -12.07
CA ALA A 41 27.19 -2.45 -13.02
C ALA A 41 28.06 -2.36 -14.30
N GLU A 42 28.32 -1.13 -14.76
CA GLU A 42 29.20 -0.86 -15.90
C GLU A 42 30.64 -1.29 -15.64
N PHE A 43 31.18 -0.99 -14.46
CA PHE A 43 32.53 -1.43 -14.07
C PHE A 43 32.62 -2.96 -14.07
N LYS A 44 31.61 -3.65 -13.51
CA LYS A 44 31.57 -5.11 -13.53
C LYS A 44 31.54 -5.68 -14.95
N ARG A 45 30.77 -5.07 -15.87
CA ARG A 45 30.72 -5.47 -17.29
C ARG A 45 32.08 -5.32 -17.96
N ALA A 46 32.71 -4.15 -17.77
CA ALA A 46 34.00 -3.85 -18.37
C ALA A 46 35.07 -4.85 -17.92
N ILE A 47 35.16 -5.13 -16.62
CA ILE A 47 36.16 -6.04 -16.06
C ILE A 47 35.91 -7.50 -16.49
N VAL A 48 34.65 -7.97 -16.54
CA VAL A 48 34.37 -9.32 -17.04
C VAL A 48 34.75 -9.46 -18.51
N LYS A 49 34.43 -8.46 -19.34
CA LYS A 49 34.83 -8.43 -20.75
C LYS A 49 36.36 -8.43 -20.93
N GLU A 50 37.06 -7.60 -20.15
CA GLU A 50 38.53 -7.54 -20.15
C GLU A 50 39.11 -8.90 -19.75
N TYR A 51 38.59 -9.52 -18.68
CA TYR A 51 39.02 -10.84 -18.20
C TYR A 51 38.75 -11.97 -19.20
N ASP A 52 37.63 -11.93 -19.91
CA ASP A 52 37.26 -12.92 -20.93
C ASP A 52 38.15 -12.81 -22.18
N SER A 53 38.52 -11.59 -22.56
CA SER A 53 39.40 -11.31 -23.70
C SER A 53 40.89 -11.58 -23.41
N ALA A 54 41.27 -11.66 -22.14
CA ALA A 54 42.66 -11.76 -21.71
C ALA A 54 43.25 -13.17 -21.94
N PRO A 55 44.48 -13.29 -22.51
CA PRO A 55 45.19 -14.56 -22.62
C PRO A 55 45.45 -15.23 -21.26
N ASN A 56 45.49 -16.56 -21.24
CA ASN A 56 45.82 -17.35 -20.06
C ASN A 56 47.22 -16.96 -19.54
N GLY A 57 47.27 -16.32 -18.37
CA GLY A 57 48.50 -15.76 -17.77
C GLY A 57 48.41 -14.26 -17.47
N SER A 58 47.67 -13.50 -18.27
CA SER A 58 47.49 -12.04 -18.08
C SER A 58 46.30 -11.69 -17.17
N LYS A 59 45.34 -12.62 -17.01
CA LYS A 59 44.17 -12.49 -16.14
C LYS A 59 44.52 -12.07 -14.71
N GLY A 60 45.58 -12.64 -14.14
CA GLY A 60 46.05 -12.30 -12.80
C GLY A 60 46.61 -10.87 -12.67
N ALA A 61 47.10 -10.26 -13.75
CA ALA A 61 47.58 -8.88 -13.72
C ALA A 61 46.40 -7.90 -13.60
N ILE A 62 45.32 -8.15 -14.33
CA ILE A 62 44.07 -7.36 -14.27
C ILE A 62 43.47 -7.42 -12.87
N LEU A 63 43.38 -8.62 -12.29
CA LEU A 63 42.86 -8.83 -10.93
C LEU A 63 43.68 -8.08 -9.87
N ARG A 64 45.02 -8.08 -9.97
CA ARG A 64 45.89 -7.36 -9.02
C ARG A 64 45.78 -5.85 -9.15
N ARG A 65 45.66 -5.31 -10.36
CA ARG A 65 45.46 -3.87 -10.62
C ARG A 65 44.21 -3.36 -9.90
N GLU A 66 43.13 -4.11 -10.00
CA GLU A 66 41.83 -3.71 -9.46
C GLU A 66 41.59 -4.18 -8.01
N ARG A 67 42.56 -4.89 -7.41
CA ARG A 67 42.45 -5.61 -6.13
C ARG A 67 41.22 -6.51 -6.05
N LEU A 68 40.98 -7.23 -7.15
CA LEU A 68 39.86 -8.13 -7.31
C LEU A 68 40.29 -9.59 -7.15
N TYR A 69 39.45 -10.41 -6.54
CA TYR A 69 39.64 -11.85 -6.45
C TYR A 69 38.85 -12.56 -7.57
N ASP A 70 39.30 -13.77 -7.94
CA ASP A 70 38.65 -14.57 -9.00
C ASP A 70 37.19 -14.89 -8.65
N SER A 71 36.87 -15.02 -7.36
CA SER A 71 35.49 -15.19 -6.87
C SER A 71 34.56 -14.06 -7.33
N HIS A 72 35.03 -12.81 -7.34
CA HIS A 72 34.22 -11.68 -7.81
C HIS A 72 33.86 -11.82 -9.29
N ILE A 73 34.80 -12.30 -10.12
CA ILE A 73 34.55 -12.49 -11.56
C ILE A 73 33.51 -13.60 -11.77
N GLN A 74 33.64 -14.71 -11.04
CA GLN A 74 32.68 -15.81 -11.11
C GLN A 74 31.28 -15.38 -10.65
N GLU A 75 31.19 -14.64 -9.53
CA GLU A 75 29.94 -14.07 -9.04
C GLU A 75 29.31 -13.12 -10.06
N TRP A 76 30.10 -12.25 -10.69
CA TRP A 76 29.60 -11.30 -11.69
C TRP A 76 29.16 -12.00 -12.96
N ARG A 77 29.88 -13.03 -13.44
CA ARG A 77 29.44 -13.87 -14.56
C ARG A 77 28.11 -14.55 -14.27
N ALA A 78 27.97 -15.19 -13.11
CA ALA A 78 26.71 -15.83 -12.71
C ALA A 78 25.56 -14.81 -12.62
N ALA A 79 25.85 -13.59 -12.16
CA ALA A 79 24.87 -12.52 -12.07
C ALA A 79 24.53 -11.88 -13.43
N PHE A 80 25.44 -11.92 -14.41
CA PHE A 80 25.18 -11.58 -15.82
C PHE A 80 24.26 -12.60 -16.48
N GLU A 81 24.59 -13.89 -16.39
CA GLU A 81 23.77 -14.98 -16.92
C GLU A 81 22.36 -14.97 -16.31
N ALA A 82 22.25 -14.62 -15.02
CA ALA A 82 20.96 -14.50 -14.34
C ALA A 82 20.19 -13.19 -14.66
N GLY A 83 20.71 -12.29 -15.50
CA GLY A 83 20.10 -11.00 -15.83
C GLY A 83 20.01 -10.03 -14.65
N LYS A 84 20.77 -10.26 -13.57
CA LYS A 84 20.72 -9.50 -12.30
C LYS A 84 21.57 -8.24 -12.31
N LEU A 85 22.46 -8.05 -13.29
CA LEU A 85 23.26 -6.82 -13.43
C LEU A 85 22.59 -5.75 -14.29
N GLU A 86 21.67 -6.14 -15.18
CA GLU A 86 20.85 -5.22 -15.99
C GLU A 86 19.78 -4.53 -15.14
N LYS A 87 19.17 -5.28 -14.23
CA LYS A 87 18.20 -4.74 -13.27
C LYS A 87 18.97 -4.32 -12.02
N PRO A 88 18.87 -3.05 -11.56
CA PRO A 88 19.33 -2.67 -10.24
C PRO A 88 18.76 -3.70 -9.28
N THR A 89 19.61 -4.42 -8.56
CA THR A 89 19.15 -5.41 -7.59
C THR A 89 18.16 -4.66 -6.70
N ALA A 90 16.86 -5.00 -6.81
CA ALA A 90 15.84 -4.35 -6.01
C ALA A 90 16.37 -4.37 -4.59
N ARG A 91 16.56 -3.18 -3.99
CA ARG A 91 17.13 -3.02 -2.64
C ARG A 91 16.50 -4.12 -1.80
N ARG A 92 17.32 -4.92 -1.11
CA ARG A 92 16.90 -6.03 -0.26
C ARG A 92 15.92 -5.49 0.78
N GLY A 93 14.68 -5.42 0.36
CA GLY A 93 13.54 -4.80 0.99
C GLY A 93 12.45 -5.84 0.95
N ARG A 94 11.67 -5.83 2.03
CA ARG A 94 10.67 -6.82 2.45
C ARG A 94 10.16 -7.71 1.31
N PRO A 95 10.22 -9.05 1.45
CA PRO A 95 9.74 -9.95 0.42
C PRO A 95 8.32 -9.54 0.01
N LYS A 96 8.09 -9.46 -1.30
CA LYS A 96 6.75 -9.24 -1.85
C LYS A 96 5.82 -10.21 -1.16
N ASN A 97 4.71 -9.70 -0.60
CA ASN A 97 3.75 -10.51 0.15
C ASN A 97 3.49 -11.81 -0.62
N SER A 98 3.67 -12.95 0.06
CA SER A 98 3.43 -14.26 -0.55
C SER A 98 2.04 -14.29 -1.17
N THR A 99 1.84 -15.04 -2.24
CA THR A 99 0.52 -15.21 -2.88
C THR A 99 -0.54 -15.62 -1.86
N GLU A 100 -0.16 -16.41 -0.86
CA GLU A 100 -0.99 -16.79 0.28
C GLU A 100 -1.42 -15.58 1.13
N GLN A 101 -0.53 -14.62 1.39
CA GLN A 101 -0.86 -13.42 2.16
C GLN A 101 -1.84 -12.51 1.40
N THR A 102 -1.73 -12.45 0.07
CA THR A 102 -2.71 -11.72 -0.75
C THR A 102 -4.07 -12.40 -0.76
N GLN A 103 -4.11 -13.74 -0.81
CA GLN A 103 -5.36 -14.51 -0.73
C GLN A 103 -6.03 -14.36 0.64
N ILE A 104 -5.27 -14.45 1.73
CA ILE A 104 -5.80 -14.23 3.09
C ILE A 104 -6.40 -12.82 3.21
N ALA A 105 -5.74 -11.80 2.65
CA ALA A 105 -6.25 -10.44 2.68
C ALA A 105 -7.53 -10.25 1.84
N GLN A 106 -7.68 -11.00 0.74
CA GLN A 106 -8.90 -10.99 -0.07
C GLN A 106 -10.05 -11.70 0.65
N LEU A 107 -9.81 -12.92 1.14
CA LEU A 107 -10.80 -13.71 1.87
C LEU A 107 -11.32 -13.01 3.13
N THR A 108 -10.45 -12.31 3.86
CA THR A 108 -10.88 -11.55 5.05
C THR A 108 -11.77 -10.37 4.70
N LYS A 109 -11.53 -9.69 3.56
CA LYS A 109 -12.40 -8.63 3.06
C LYS A 109 -13.75 -9.16 2.61
N GLU A 110 -13.77 -10.29 1.90
CA GLU A 110 -15.00 -10.94 1.45
C GLU A 110 -15.88 -11.35 2.64
N LEU A 111 -15.30 -12.03 3.65
CA LEU A 111 -16.02 -12.40 4.87
C LEU A 111 -16.60 -11.19 5.61
N ALA A 112 -15.86 -10.07 5.67
CA ALA A 112 -16.35 -8.85 6.30
C ALA A 112 -17.53 -8.24 5.52
N ALA A 113 -17.44 -8.20 4.19
CA ALA A 113 -18.49 -7.68 3.33
C ALA A 113 -19.78 -8.54 3.38
N GLU A 114 -19.61 -9.86 3.39
CA GLU A 114 -20.72 -10.82 3.49
C GLU A 114 -21.43 -10.69 4.84
N ARG A 115 -20.68 -10.64 5.95
CA ARG A 115 -21.25 -10.42 7.30
C ARG A 115 -22.02 -9.10 7.40
N ALA A 116 -21.47 -8.01 6.88
CA ALA A 116 -22.17 -6.73 6.86
C ALA A 116 -23.48 -6.78 6.03
N SER A 117 -23.52 -7.58 4.98
CA SER A 117 -24.73 -7.76 4.16
C SER A 117 -25.79 -8.61 4.88
N HIS A 118 -25.36 -9.66 5.59
CA HIS A 118 -26.24 -10.44 6.45
C HIS A 118 -26.85 -9.61 7.58
N GLU A 119 -26.05 -8.77 8.23
CA GLU A 119 -26.53 -7.89 9.31
C GLU A 119 -27.60 -6.93 8.81
N ARG A 120 -27.36 -6.23 7.69
CA ARG A 120 -28.37 -5.34 7.08
C ARG A 120 -29.67 -6.05 6.75
N THR A 121 -29.58 -7.27 6.20
CA THR A 121 -30.79 -8.06 5.87
C THR A 121 -31.53 -8.46 7.13
N ARG A 122 -30.81 -8.83 8.19
CA ARG A 122 -31.39 -9.17 9.49
C ARG A 122 -32.11 -7.96 10.11
N ASP A 123 -31.54 -6.76 10.01
CA ASP A 123 -32.17 -5.54 10.50
C ASP A 123 -33.46 -5.21 9.73
N GLN A 124 -33.46 -5.41 8.41
CA GLN A 124 -34.66 -5.25 7.58
C GLN A 124 -35.77 -6.24 7.96
N LEU A 125 -35.40 -7.50 8.22
CA LEU A 125 -36.34 -8.51 8.70
C LEU A 125 -36.89 -8.12 10.08
N ALA A 126 -36.04 -7.69 11.00
CA ALA A 126 -36.46 -7.25 12.33
C ALA A 126 -37.43 -6.05 12.27
N SER A 127 -37.18 -5.10 11.37
CA SER A 127 -38.10 -3.97 11.14
C SER A 127 -39.44 -4.43 10.54
N SER A 128 -39.41 -5.40 9.64
CA SER A 128 -40.62 -5.95 9.01
C SER A 128 -41.45 -6.74 10.03
N ASP A 129 -40.80 -7.55 10.88
CA ASP A 129 -41.44 -8.30 11.96
C ASP A 129 -42.09 -7.36 12.99
N ALA A 130 -41.41 -6.27 13.35
CA ALA A 130 -41.98 -5.26 14.24
C ALA A 130 -43.23 -4.58 13.62
N ALA A 131 -43.19 -4.27 12.32
CA ALA A 131 -44.35 -3.74 11.61
C ALA A 131 -45.51 -4.75 11.60
N LEU A 132 -45.24 -6.02 11.33
CA LEU A 132 -46.24 -7.09 11.36
C LEU A 132 -46.86 -7.26 12.75
N ASP A 133 -46.08 -7.17 13.83
CA ASP A 133 -46.59 -7.21 15.20
C ASP A 133 -47.55 -6.04 15.50
N THR A 134 -47.22 -4.82 15.08
CA THR A 134 -48.13 -3.66 15.24
C THR A 134 -49.42 -3.83 14.44
N LEU A 135 -49.34 -4.35 13.21
CA LEU A 135 -50.51 -4.64 12.38
C LEU A 135 -51.36 -5.74 13.01
N GLY A 136 -50.74 -6.80 13.53
CA GLY A 136 -51.43 -7.88 14.24
C GLY A 136 -52.19 -7.37 15.47
N LYS A 137 -51.58 -6.48 16.26
CA LYS A 137 -52.25 -5.81 17.40
C LYS A 137 -53.44 -4.95 16.95
N GLY A 138 -53.30 -4.23 15.84
CA GLY A 138 -54.39 -3.43 15.27
C GLY A 138 -55.58 -4.28 14.81
N VAL A 139 -55.30 -5.40 14.14
CA VAL A 139 -56.34 -6.36 13.72
C VAL A 139 -57.06 -6.94 14.94
N ALA A 140 -56.33 -7.41 15.95
CA ALA A 140 -56.92 -7.94 17.18
C ALA A 140 -57.81 -6.90 17.90
N PHE A 141 -57.41 -5.63 17.89
CA PHE A 141 -58.21 -4.54 18.44
C PHE A 141 -59.52 -4.32 17.66
N LEU A 142 -59.46 -4.34 16.32
CA LEU A 142 -60.65 -4.21 15.46
C LEU A 142 -61.60 -5.40 15.64
N GLU A 143 -61.08 -6.61 15.76
CA GLU A 143 -61.88 -7.80 16.07
C GLU A 143 -62.61 -7.65 17.41
N ALA A 144 -61.93 -7.13 18.44
CA ALA A 144 -62.53 -6.87 19.74
C ALA A 144 -63.67 -5.83 19.68
N LEU A 145 -63.49 -4.73 18.93
CA LEU A 145 -64.54 -3.73 18.71
C LEU A 145 -65.74 -4.29 17.94
N CYS A 146 -65.48 -5.08 16.89
CA CYS A 146 -66.53 -5.70 16.10
C CYS A 146 -67.35 -6.68 16.95
N SER A 147 -66.69 -7.51 17.76
CA SER A 147 -67.33 -8.42 18.71
C SER A 147 -68.17 -7.66 19.76
N LYS A 148 -67.64 -6.56 20.30
CA LYS A 148 -68.35 -5.70 21.27
C LYS A 148 -69.62 -5.08 20.67
N ASN A 149 -69.56 -4.56 19.45
CA ASN A 149 -70.71 -3.97 18.76
C ASN A 149 -71.76 -5.02 18.37
N ALA A 150 -71.34 -6.22 17.94
CA ALA A 150 -72.26 -7.32 17.65
C ALA A 150 -73.03 -7.81 18.90
N SER A 151 -72.51 -7.55 20.10
CA SER A 151 -73.14 -7.88 21.38
C SER A 151 -74.06 -6.78 21.93
N SER A 152 -74.14 -5.60 21.29
CA SER A 152 -74.99 -4.49 21.76
C SER A 152 -76.46 -4.74 21.36
N PRO A 153 -77.40 -4.84 22.33
CA PRO A 153 -78.82 -5.04 22.00
C PRO A 153 -79.40 -3.79 21.34
N ALA A 154 -80.15 -3.99 20.25
CA ALA A 154 -80.74 -2.95 19.41
C ALA A 154 -81.44 -1.83 20.22
N PRO A 155 -81.35 -0.55 19.79
CA PRO A 155 -82.05 0.54 20.46
C PRO A 155 -83.56 0.33 20.35
N ASN A 156 -84.20 0.09 21.49
CA ASN A 156 -85.65 -0.07 21.62
C ASN A 156 -86.34 1.25 21.21
N THR A 157 -86.86 1.30 19.99
CA THR A 157 -87.58 2.45 19.45
C THR A 157 -88.99 2.49 20.03
N HIS A 158 -89.12 3.05 21.24
CA HIS A 158 -90.44 3.36 21.80
C HIS A 158 -90.99 4.64 21.14
N ARG A 159 -91.57 4.49 19.94
CA ARG A 159 -92.31 5.53 19.23
C ARG A 159 -93.57 5.86 20.04
N GLY A 160 -93.48 6.92 20.84
CA GLY A 160 -94.60 7.46 21.62
C GLY A 160 -95.81 7.73 20.74
N LYS A 161 -96.93 7.08 21.05
CA LYS A 161 -98.24 7.46 20.52
C LYS A 161 -98.69 8.72 21.25
N GLN A 162 -98.55 9.87 20.59
CA GLN A 162 -99.23 11.12 20.94
C GLN A 162 -100.49 11.22 20.07
N ARG A 163 -101.67 11.09 20.70
CA ARG A 163 -102.98 11.73 20.37
C ARG A 163 -104.13 11.04 21.13
N PRO A 164 -105.31 11.66 21.28
CA PRO A 164 -105.87 12.80 20.52
C PRO A 164 -105.72 14.17 21.17
#